data_AF-A0AAN6R735-F1
#
_entry.id   AF-A0AAN6R735-F1
#
_cell.length_a   1.000
_cell.length_b   1.000
_cell.length_c   1.000
_cell.angle_alpha   90.00
_cell.angle_beta   90.00
_cell.angle_gamma   90.00
#
_symmetry.space_group_name_H-M   'P 1'
#
loop_
_entity.id
_entity.type
_entity.pdbx_description
1 polymer ?
#
loop_
_entity_poly.entity_id
_entity_poly.type
_entity_poly.pdbx_seq_one_letter_code
_entity_poly.pdbx_strand_id
1 'polypeptide(L)'
;MTAATPRLSTTLSLSPPKHSFSSSQAPSLNLTLTSHHSEPITIYADNLSPSLMLTSSALTITDLSTGQEVPQLKRTHCVIPPPSKVTVPLRKDLFYTLFPNTPVTFSAPFTRIRPGTGGKPLAASDPEYGSDPTAKRGACGVDGLEPGSRYILTLAANPRVRWDVIRWWEYGTKEQVLYGGSASDEPVLNGRDVRFGNGPHEPIVVDLANVGYVTFECQE
;
A
#
# COMPACT_ATOMS: atom_id res chain seq x y z
N MET A 1 13.33 -20.29 23.83
CA MET A 1 11.97 -20.51 23.29
C MET A 1 11.90 -19.75 21.99
N THR A 2 11.66 -20.40 20.85
CA THR A 2 11.48 -19.71 19.57
C THR A 2 10.15 -18.97 19.64
N ALA A 3 10.20 -17.63 19.60
CA ALA A 3 8.99 -16.82 19.60
C ALA A 3 8.13 -17.19 18.38
N ALA A 4 6.82 -17.35 18.58
CA ALA A 4 5.92 -17.74 17.50
C ALA A 4 5.73 -16.57 16.54
N THR A 5 5.84 -16.84 15.23
CA THR A 5 5.60 -15.83 14.19
C THR A 5 4.17 -15.26 14.32
N PRO A 6 4.00 -13.92 14.43
CA PRO A 6 2.71 -13.28 14.56
C PRO A 6 1.78 -13.60 13.40
N ARG A 7 0.50 -13.79 13.70
CA ARG A 7 -0.55 -13.88 12.70
C ARG A 7 -1.16 -12.50 12.47
N LEU A 8 -1.21 -12.07 11.21
CA LEU A 8 -1.80 -10.81 10.80
C LEU A 8 -2.97 -11.06 9.86
N SER A 9 -4.07 -10.32 10.03
CA SER A 9 -5.17 -10.28 9.06
C SER A 9 -5.17 -8.96 8.30
N THR A 10 -5.75 -8.96 7.09
CA THR A 10 -5.78 -7.78 6.21
C THR A 10 -7.13 -7.57 5.58
N THR A 11 -7.50 -6.30 5.40
CA THR A 11 -8.64 -5.89 4.58
C THR A 11 -8.22 -4.78 3.62
N LEU A 12 -8.86 -4.75 2.45
CA LEU A 12 -8.74 -3.69 1.46
C LEU A 12 -10.10 -2.99 1.33
N SER A 13 -10.11 -1.67 1.27
CA SER A 13 -11.34 -0.91 1.07
C SER A 13 -11.11 0.38 0.30
N LEU A 14 -12.20 0.94 -0.25
CA LEU A 14 -12.21 2.24 -0.91
C LEU A 14 -13.21 3.15 -0.19
N SER A 15 -12.78 4.36 0.19
CA SER A 15 -13.64 5.30 0.93
C SER A 15 -13.57 6.72 0.35
N PRO A 16 -14.69 7.29 -0.12
CA PRO A 16 -16.00 6.64 -0.29
C PRO A 16 -15.98 5.55 -1.38
N PRO A 17 -16.89 4.56 -1.35
CA PRO A 17 -17.04 3.56 -2.40
C PRO A 17 -17.73 4.11 -3.66
N LYS A 18 -18.04 5.40 -3.68
CA LYS A 18 -18.60 6.12 -4.82
C LYS A 18 -17.71 7.31 -5.13
N HIS A 19 -17.28 7.42 -6.38
CA HIS A 19 -16.53 8.56 -6.89
C HIS A 19 -17.45 9.39 -7.79
N SER A 20 -17.57 10.68 -7.56
CA SER A 20 -18.13 11.60 -8.55
C SER A 20 -16.99 12.34 -9.22
N PHE A 21 -17.01 12.42 -10.56
CA PHE A 21 -16.02 13.20 -11.28
C PHE A 21 -16.14 14.68 -10.88
N SER A 22 -17.33 15.20 -10.58
CA SER A 22 -17.51 16.56 -10.05
C SER A 22 -16.81 16.83 -8.70
N SER A 23 -16.42 15.78 -7.94
CA SER A 23 -15.69 15.91 -6.69
C SER A 23 -14.25 16.38 -6.90
N SER A 24 -13.79 17.33 -6.08
CA SER A 24 -12.38 17.72 -6.02
C SER A 24 -11.49 16.69 -5.32
N GLN A 25 -12.09 15.69 -4.67
CA GLN A 25 -11.39 14.65 -3.91
C GLN A 25 -11.66 13.27 -4.51
N ALA A 26 -10.57 12.55 -4.80
CA ALA A 26 -10.63 11.13 -5.14
C ALA A 26 -10.93 10.28 -3.89
N PRO A 27 -11.52 9.08 -4.05
CA PRO A 27 -11.61 8.12 -2.97
C PRO A 27 -10.24 7.77 -2.40
N SER A 28 -10.20 7.29 -1.17
CA SER A 28 -8.99 6.77 -0.53
C SER A 28 -8.98 5.25 -0.59
N LEU A 29 -7.90 4.70 -1.14
CA LEU A 29 -7.60 3.28 -1.08
C LEU A 29 -6.93 2.97 0.26
N ASN A 30 -7.56 2.08 1.03
CA ASN A 30 -7.15 1.76 2.40
C ASN A 30 -6.77 0.28 2.50
N LEU A 31 -5.56 0.01 2.98
CA LEU A 31 -5.10 -1.31 3.39
C LEU A 31 -5.00 -1.32 4.91
N THR A 32 -5.76 -2.19 5.57
CA THR A 32 -5.79 -2.27 7.03
C THR A 32 -5.19 -3.58 7.50
N LEU A 33 -4.23 -3.51 8.41
CA LEU A 33 -3.62 -4.66 9.09
C LEU A 33 -4.11 -4.76 10.53
N THR A 34 -4.39 -5.99 10.98
CA THR A 34 -4.67 -6.27 12.40
C THR A 34 -3.75 -7.39 12.88
N SER A 35 -3.00 -7.13 13.95
CA SER A 35 -2.19 -8.16 14.62
C SER A 35 -3.03 -8.95 15.61
N HIS A 36 -2.93 -10.28 15.55
CA HIS A 36 -3.56 -11.18 16.52
C HIS A 36 -2.58 -11.68 17.59
N HIS A 37 -1.36 -11.13 17.61
CA HIS A 37 -0.39 -11.43 18.66
C HIS A 37 -0.79 -10.76 19.98
N SER A 38 -0.40 -11.35 21.11
CA SER A 38 -0.68 -10.83 22.46
C SER A 38 0.16 -9.61 22.86
N GLU A 39 1.18 -9.26 22.06
CA GLU A 39 2.15 -8.22 22.37
C GLU A 39 2.28 -7.27 21.18
N PRO A 40 2.62 -5.99 21.40
CA PRO A 40 2.92 -5.07 20.31
C PRO A 40 4.10 -5.57 19.49
N ILE A 41 4.01 -5.42 18.17
CA ILE A 41 5.12 -5.68 17.26
C ILE A 41 5.37 -4.45 16.41
N THR A 42 6.64 -4.19 16.10
CA THR A 42 7.05 -3.16 15.15
C THR A 42 7.33 -3.82 13.81
N ILE A 43 6.75 -3.30 12.73
CA ILE A 43 6.97 -3.78 11.36
C ILE A 43 7.64 -2.71 10.51
N TYR A 44 8.34 -3.15 9.45
CA TYR A 44 8.77 -2.28 8.37
C TYR A 44 7.80 -2.44 7.18
N ALA A 45 7.08 -1.37 6.85
CA ALA A 45 5.91 -1.39 5.97
C ALA A 45 6.19 -0.85 4.55
N ASP A 46 7.38 -1.09 4.00
CA ASP A 46 7.78 -0.55 2.68
C ASP A 46 6.87 -1.00 1.52
N ASN A 47 6.43 -2.25 1.53
CA ASN A 47 5.58 -2.85 0.51
C ASN A 47 4.08 -2.74 0.81
N LEU A 48 3.68 -2.15 1.94
CA LEU A 48 2.28 -2.05 2.38
C LEU A 48 1.64 -0.70 1.99
N SER A 49 2.34 0.12 1.23
CA SER A 49 1.85 1.43 0.79
C SER A 49 0.80 1.29 -0.34
N PRO A 50 -0.45 1.76 -0.15
CA PRO A 50 -1.46 1.74 -1.22
C PRO A 50 -1.04 2.57 -2.43
N SER A 51 -0.26 3.63 -2.23
CA SER A 51 0.35 4.42 -3.29
C SER A 51 1.25 3.60 -4.22
N LEU A 52 2.05 2.71 -3.62
CA LEU A 52 2.89 1.78 -4.37
C LEU A 52 2.04 0.73 -5.08
N MET A 53 0.99 0.22 -4.44
CA MET A 53 0.08 -0.75 -5.06
C MET A 53 -0.56 -0.21 -6.34
N LEU A 54 -1.02 1.04 -6.31
CA LEU A 54 -1.62 1.73 -7.46
C LEU A 54 -0.68 1.87 -8.65
N THR A 55 0.59 2.14 -8.39
CA THR A 55 1.57 2.43 -9.44
C THR A 55 2.33 1.19 -9.93
N SER A 56 2.25 0.07 -9.21
CA SER A 56 3.06 -1.13 -9.45
C SER A 56 2.33 -2.26 -10.17
N SER A 57 1.06 -2.10 -10.54
CA SER A 57 0.18 -3.19 -11.05
C SER A 57 -0.19 -4.22 -9.99
N ALA A 58 -0.22 -3.85 -8.71
CA ALA A 58 -0.70 -4.75 -7.66
C ALA A 58 -2.23 -4.80 -7.60
N LEU A 59 -2.91 -3.97 -8.38
CA LEU A 59 -4.36 -3.84 -8.43
C LEU A 59 -4.85 -4.03 -9.87
N THR A 60 -5.94 -4.76 -10.01
CA THR A 60 -6.70 -4.91 -11.25
C THR A 60 -8.09 -4.31 -11.05
N ILE A 61 -8.50 -3.46 -11.98
CA ILE A 61 -9.84 -2.87 -12.03
C ILE A 61 -10.57 -3.51 -13.20
N THR A 62 -11.73 -4.11 -12.94
CA THR A 62 -12.58 -4.71 -13.96
C THR A 62 -13.92 -4.00 -13.99
N ASP A 63 -14.37 -3.63 -15.17
CA ASP A 63 -15.72 -3.11 -15.39
C ASP A 63 -16.72 -4.26 -15.26
N LEU A 64 -17.70 -4.12 -14.37
CA LEU A 64 -18.70 -5.16 -14.10
C LEU A 64 -19.70 -5.34 -15.24
N SER A 65 -19.89 -4.32 -16.09
CA SER A 65 -20.81 -4.38 -17.22
C SER A 65 -20.23 -5.15 -18.40
N THR A 66 -18.94 -4.91 -18.70
CA THR A 66 -18.25 -5.52 -19.85
C THR A 66 -17.41 -6.74 -19.47
N GLY A 67 -17.09 -6.90 -18.18
CA GLY A 67 -16.15 -7.91 -17.69
C GLY A 67 -14.69 -7.65 -18.11
N GLN A 68 -14.39 -6.49 -18.69
CA GLN A 68 -13.06 -6.17 -19.20
C GLN A 68 -12.19 -5.48 -18.14
N GLU A 69 -10.88 -5.78 -18.14
CA GLU A 69 -9.91 -5.04 -17.34
C GLU A 69 -9.79 -3.61 -17.91
N VAL A 70 -9.94 -2.62 -17.03
CA VAL A 70 -9.67 -1.23 -17.37
C VAL A 70 -8.16 -1.06 -17.50
N PRO A 71 -7.65 -0.59 -18.65
CA PRO A 71 -6.23 -0.35 -18.82
C PRO A 71 -5.69 0.66 -17.78
N GLN A 72 -4.82 0.20 -16.91
CA GLN A 72 -4.10 1.04 -15.95
C GLN A 72 -2.66 1.23 -16.41
N LEU A 73 -2.10 2.43 -16.22
CA LEU A 73 -0.70 2.64 -16.52
C LEU A 73 0.16 2.02 -15.42
N LYS A 74 0.90 0.99 -15.82
CA LYS A 74 1.84 0.26 -14.98
C LYS A 74 3.16 1.01 -15.01
N ARG A 75 3.55 1.71 -13.94
CA ARG A 75 4.93 2.18 -13.84
C ARG A 75 5.82 0.96 -13.68
N THR A 76 6.68 0.73 -14.65
CA THR A 76 7.88 -0.10 -14.47
C THR A 76 8.79 0.64 -13.48
N HIS A 77 8.47 0.55 -12.19
CA HIS A 77 9.49 0.74 -11.17
C HIS A 77 10.53 -0.35 -11.42
N CYS A 78 11.64 0.02 -12.06
CA CYS A 78 12.84 -0.80 -12.06
C CYS A 78 13.22 -0.98 -10.61
N VAL A 79 12.90 -2.13 -10.04
CA VAL A 79 13.46 -2.54 -8.76
C VAL A 79 14.92 -2.81 -9.05
N ILE A 80 15.78 -1.84 -8.77
CA ILE A 80 17.14 -2.17 -8.41
C ILE A 80 16.98 -2.86 -7.07
N PRO A 81 17.16 -4.20 -6.97
CA PRO A 81 17.09 -4.88 -5.70
C PRO A 81 18.03 -4.13 -4.75
N PRO A 82 17.53 -3.71 -3.58
CA PRO A 82 18.38 -2.98 -2.67
C PRO A 82 19.63 -3.83 -2.41
N PRO A 83 20.85 -3.27 -2.52
CA PRO A 83 22.05 -4.07 -2.36
C PRO A 83 22.02 -4.72 -0.98
N SER A 84 22.17 -6.03 -0.91
CA SER A 84 22.14 -6.81 0.35
C SER A 84 23.22 -6.39 1.36
N LYS A 85 24.18 -5.57 0.92
CA LYS A 85 25.34 -5.09 1.68
C LYS A 85 25.37 -3.57 1.87
N VAL A 86 24.38 -2.83 1.39
CA VAL A 86 24.36 -1.37 1.51
C VAL A 86 23.47 -0.98 2.67
N THR A 87 24.10 -0.44 3.70
CA THR A 87 23.43 0.31 4.77
C THR A 87 22.75 1.52 4.14
N VAL A 88 21.43 1.57 4.18
CA VAL A 88 20.68 2.79 3.86
C VAL A 88 20.29 3.51 5.13
N PRO A 89 20.15 4.85 5.08
CA PRO A 89 19.55 5.60 6.17
C PRO A 89 18.18 5.03 6.54
N LEU A 90 17.96 4.85 7.84
CA LEU A 90 16.71 4.36 8.40
C LEU A 90 15.57 5.32 8.04
N ARG A 91 14.63 4.87 7.19
CA ARG A 91 13.38 5.57 6.93
C ARG A 91 12.38 5.32 8.05
N LYS A 92 12.51 6.10 9.13
CA LYS A 92 11.68 6.00 10.35
C LYS A 92 10.18 6.10 10.08
N ASP A 93 9.78 6.77 9.01
CA ASP A 93 8.40 6.91 8.54
C ASP A 93 7.77 5.59 8.09
N LEU A 94 8.59 4.59 7.74
CA LEU A 94 8.13 3.27 7.28
C LEU A 94 7.99 2.24 8.41
N PHE A 95 8.31 2.60 9.65
CA PHE A 95 8.15 1.73 10.81
C PHE A 95 6.82 2.00 11.50
N TYR A 96 6.08 0.93 11.81
CA TYR A 96 4.76 1.00 12.43
C TYR A 96 4.65 0.03 13.60
N THR A 97 4.04 0.47 14.69
CA THR A 97 3.62 -0.40 15.80
C THR A 97 2.26 -1.00 15.48
N LEU A 98 2.16 -2.32 15.45
CA LEU A 98 0.89 -3.04 15.46
C LEU A 98 0.59 -3.46 16.90
N PHE A 99 -0.38 -2.80 17.53
CA PHE A 99 -0.88 -3.20 18.83
C PHE A 99 -1.80 -4.43 18.72
N PRO A 100 -1.87 -5.28 19.77
CA PRO A 100 -2.77 -6.44 19.80
C PRO A 100 -4.21 -6.08 19.46
N ASN A 101 -4.76 -6.72 18.42
CA ASN A 101 -6.13 -6.56 17.93
C ASN A 101 -6.53 -5.11 17.59
N THR A 102 -5.56 -4.21 17.38
CA THR A 102 -5.80 -2.83 16.99
C THR A 102 -5.48 -2.66 15.50
N PRO A 103 -6.46 -2.28 14.66
CA PRO A 103 -6.23 -2.09 13.24
C PRO A 103 -5.33 -0.89 12.95
N VAL A 104 -4.38 -1.07 12.03
CA VAL A 104 -3.53 0.00 11.47
C VAL A 104 -3.84 0.13 9.99
N THR A 105 -4.22 1.33 9.55
CA THR A 105 -4.64 1.60 8.17
C THR A 105 -3.59 2.42 7.43
N PHE A 106 -3.11 1.88 6.32
CA PHE A 106 -2.36 2.60 5.31
C PHE A 106 -3.33 3.13 4.25
N SER A 107 -3.20 4.40 3.88
CA SER A 107 -4.13 5.05 2.95
C SER A 107 -3.40 5.83 1.88
N ALA A 108 -3.97 5.87 0.68
CA ALA A 108 -3.57 6.77 -0.39
C ALA A 108 -4.77 7.20 -1.22
N PRO A 109 -4.76 8.40 -1.83
CA PRO A 109 -5.73 8.76 -2.85
C PRO A 109 -5.73 7.72 -3.98
N PHE A 110 -6.91 7.22 -4.33
CA PHE A 110 -7.15 6.26 -5.41
C PHE A 110 -7.20 6.97 -6.78
N THR A 111 -6.15 7.73 -7.09
CA THR A 111 -6.00 8.52 -8.31
C THR A 111 -4.50 8.73 -8.62
N ARG A 112 -4.19 9.48 -9.68
CA ARG A 112 -2.85 10.00 -10.00
C ARG A 112 -2.08 10.51 -8.78
N ILE A 113 -0.95 9.89 -8.49
CA ILE A 113 0.04 10.41 -7.53
C ILE A 113 1.00 11.32 -8.29
N ARG A 114 0.62 12.58 -8.48
CA ARG A 114 1.56 13.64 -8.86
C ARG A 114 1.86 14.53 -7.65
N PRO A 115 3.12 14.64 -7.23
CA PRO A 115 3.54 15.75 -6.38
C PRO A 115 3.28 17.07 -7.14
N GLY A 116 2.44 17.95 -6.59
CA GLY A 116 2.30 19.33 -7.06
C GLY A 116 1.21 19.62 -8.11
N THR A 117 0.51 18.61 -8.65
CA THR A 117 -0.67 18.85 -9.50
C THR A 117 -1.75 17.83 -9.14
N GLY A 118 -2.55 18.15 -8.11
CA GLY A 118 -3.79 17.45 -7.79
C GLY A 118 -4.84 17.72 -8.85
N GLY A 119 -4.58 17.26 -10.08
CA GLY A 119 -5.53 17.34 -11.17
C GLY A 119 -6.77 16.51 -10.86
N LYS A 120 -7.93 17.02 -11.26
CA LYS A 120 -9.19 16.29 -11.21
C LYS A 120 -9.05 14.95 -11.96
N PRO A 121 -9.60 13.85 -11.44
CA PRO A 121 -9.75 12.62 -12.21
C PRO A 121 -10.40 12.88 -13.57
N LEU A 122 -9.90 12.21 -14.60
CA LEU A 122 -10.45 12.33 -15.97
C LEU A 122 -11.01 10.99 -16.42
N ALA A 123 -12.20 11.02 -17.02
CA ALA A 123 -12.81 9.85 -17.65
C ALA A 123 -12.07 9.48 -18.95
N ALA A 124 -12.17 8.22 -19.40
CA ALA A 124 -11.53 7.83 -20.66
C ALA A 124 -12.19 8.50 -21.88
N SER A 125 -13.49 8.80 -21.80
CA SER A 125 -14.25 9.62 -22.75
C SER A 125 -13.89 11.11 -22.73
N ASP A 126 -13.14 11.60 -21.74
CA ASP A 126 -12.73 13.00 -21.67
C ASP A 126 -11.70 13.33 -22.77
N PRO A 127 -11.90 14.38 -23.59
CA PRO A 127 -10.95 14.77 -24.64
C PRO A 127 -9.56 15.14 -24.08
N GLU A 128 -9.47 15.60 -22.84
CA GLU A 128 -8.20 15.90 -22.16
C GLU A 128 -7.43 14.61 -21.79
N TYR A 129 -8.14 13.52 -21.50
CA TYR A 129 -7.53 12.21 -21.23
C TYR A 129 -6.78 11.68 -22.45
N GLY A 130 -7.35 11.87 -23.64
CA GLY A 130 -6.78 11.46 -24.92
C GLY A 130 -5.58 12.31 -25.36
N SER A 131 -5.63 13.61 -25.06
CA SER A 131 -4.74 14.64 -25.62
C SER A 131 -3.54 14.98 -24.74
N ASP A 132 -3.60 14.76 -23.42
CA ASP A 132 -2.45 14.90 -22.53
C ASP A 132 -1.64 13.58 -22.48
N PRO A 133 -0.44 13.51 -23.08
CA PRO A 133 0.43 12.33 -23.02
C PRO A 133 0.79 11.97 -21.56
N THR A 134 0.68 12.93 -20.64
CA THR A 134 0.95 12.75 -19.22
C THR A 134 -0.26 12.28 -18.42
N ALA A 135 -1.49 12.54 -18.88
CA ALA A 135 -2.70 11.88 -18.39
C ALA A 135 -2.67 10.39 -18.74
N LYS A 136 -2.30 10.05 -19.99
CA LYS A 136 -2.07 8.65 -20.40
C LYS A 136 -0.94 7.98 -19.63
N ARG A 137 0.18 8.69 -19.38
CA ARG A 137 1.34 8.22 -18.58
C ARG A 137 1.14 8.31 -17.07
N GLY A 138 -0.10 8.45 -16.59
CA GLY A 138 -0.40 8.55 -15.16
C GLY A 138 -1.70 7.88 -14.71
N ALA A 139 -2.46 7.26 -15.62
CA ALA A 139 -3.75 6.64 -15.28
C ALA A 139 -3.58 5.55 -14.20
N CYS A 140 -4.01 5.87 -12.98
CA CYS A 140 -4.00 4.99 -11.82
C CYS A 140 -5.27 5.27 -11.00
N GLY A 141 -5.94 4.22 -10.54
CA GLY A 141 -7.13 4.36 -9.70
C GLY A 141 -8.35 4.81 -10.51
N VAL A 142 -8.95 5.96 -10.16
CA VAL A 142 -10.17 6.46 -10.82
C VAL A 142 -9.96 7.10 -12.20
N ASP A 143 -8.70 7.30 -12.63
CA ASP A 143 -8.41 7.85 -13.96
C ASP A 143 -8.70 6.83 -15.07
N GLY A 144 -9.39 7.28 -16.13
CA GLY A 144 -9.81 6.44 -17.25
C GLY A 144 -11.06 5.61 -17.00
N LEU A 145 -11.73 5.78 -15.85
CA LEU A 145 -13.03 5.17 -15.59
C LEU A 145 -14.16 6.00 -16.23
N GLU A 146 -15.23 5.35 -16.63
CA GLU A 146 -16.41 6.00 -17.18
C GLU A 146 -17.45 6.35 -16.10
N PRO A 147 -18.08 7.55 -16.16
CA PRO A 147 -19.26 7.88 -15.38
C PRO A 147 -20.40 6.87 -15.59
N GLY A 148 -21.22 6.67 -14.55
CA GLY A 148 -22.36 5.73 -14.57
C GLY A 148 -21.96 4.25 -14.49
N SER A 149 -20.67 3.93 -14.46
CA SER A 149 -20.18 2.56 -14.47
C SER A 149 -19.84 2.01 -13.08
N ARG A 150 -19.89 0.69 -12.94
CA ARG A 150 -19.56 -0.02 -11.70
C ARG A 150 -18.36 -0.92 -11.93
N TYR A 151 -17.46 -0.93 -10.96
CA TYR A 151 -16.18 -1.60 -11.07
C TYR A 151 -15.94 -2.53 -9.88
N ILE A 152 -15.08 -3.51 -10.11
CA ILE A 152 -14.51 -4.38 -9.10
C ILE A 152 -13.00 -4.20 -9.08
N LEU A 153 -12.47 -3.90 -7.89
CA LEU A 153 -11.05 -3.79 -7.61
C LEU A 153 -10.59 -5.09 -6.93
N THR A 154 -9.55 -5.70 -7.48
CA THR A 154 -8.94 -6.93 -6.94
C THR A 154 -7.45 -6.73 -6.76
N LEU A 155 -6.87 -7.41 -5.77
CA LEU A 155 -5.41 -7.50 -5.67
C LEU A 155 -4.90 -8.53 -6.65
N ALA A 156 -4.00 -8.10 -7.51
CA ALA A 156 -3.28 -8.96 -8.43
C ALA A 156 -2.03 -9.52 -7.75
N ALA A 157 -1.72 -10.78 -8.05
CA ALA A 157 -0.41 -11.34 -7.73
C ALA A 157 0.64 -10.54 -8.49
N ASN A 158 1.51 -9.84 -7.76
CA ASN A 158 2.56 -9.05 -8.35
C ASN A 158 3.90 -9.47 -7.76
N PRO A 159 4.79 -10.09 -8.54
CA PRO A 159 6.09 -10.52 -8.03
C PRO A 159 6.97 -9.33 -7.60
N ARG A 160 6.62 -8.09 -7.98
CA ARG A 160 7.38 -6.86 -7.69
C ARG A 160 6.97 -6.20 -6.38
N VAL A 161 5.74 -6.39 -5.91
CA VAL A 161 5.25 -5.83 -4.63
C VAL A 161 4.67 -6.97 -3.80
N ARG A 162 5.44 -7.39 -2.80
CA ARG A 162 5.07 -8.44 -1.84
C ARG A 162 4.36 -7.80 -0.65
N TRP A 163 3.09 -7.46 -0.85
CA TRP A 163 2.20 -6.96 0.21
C TRP A 163 1.66 -8.09 1.09
N ASP A 164 1.79 -9.33 0.63
CA ASP A 164 1.46 -10.57 1.32
C ASP A 164 2.51 -11.02 2.35
N VAL A 165 3.67 -10.33 2.40
CA VAL A 165 4.78 -10.70 3.28
C VAL A 165 5.42 -9.49 3.94
N ILE A 166 5.49 -9.52 5.27
CA ILE A 166 6.29 -8.56 6.05
C ILE A 166 7.67 -9.16 6.29
N ARG A 167 8.66 -8.56 5.66
CA ARG A 167 10.05 -9.04 5.61
C ARG A 167 10.86 -8.71 6.85
N TRP A 168 10.45 -7.70 7.62
CA TRP A 168 11.14 -7.24 8.80
C TRP A 168 10.13 -6.84 9.87
N TRP A 169 10.30 -7.39 11.07
CA TRP A 169 9.52 -7.05 12.26
C TRP A 169 10.33 -7.37 13.54
N GLU A 170 9.91 -6.83 14.69
CA GLU A 170 10.47 -7.05 16.03
C GLU A 170 9.39 -6.84 17.11
N TYR A 171 9.54 -7.43 18.29
CA TYR A 171 8.67 -7.18 19.43
C TYR A 171 8.86 -5.79 20.05
N GLY A 172 7.78 -5.21 20.56
CA GLY A 172 7.76 -3.91 21.19
C GLY A 172 7.22 -2.80 20.28
N THR A 173 7.04 -1.61 20.86
CA THR A 173 6.59 -0.44 20.11
C THR A 173 7.71 0.12 19.26
N LYS A 174 7.35 0.86 18.20
CA LYS A 174 8.26 1.60 17.35
C LYS A 174 9.25 2.42 18.19
N GLU A 175 8.78 3.05 19.26
CA GLU A 175 9.62 3.88 20.12
C GLU A 175 10.62 3.02 20.92
N GLN A 176 10.20 1.87 21.43
CA GLN A 176 11.09 0.94 22.14
C GLN A 176 12.13 0.34 21.19
N VAL A 177 11.69 -0.08 20.00
CA VAL A 177 12.52 -0.74 19.00
C VAL A 177 13.49 0.25 18.36
N LEU A 178 13.04 1.46 17.99
CA LEU A 178 13.87 2.48 17.34
C LEU A 178 14.66 3.36 18.33
N TYR A 179 14.14 3.60 19.54
CA TYR A 179 14.66 4.58 20.50
C TYR A 179 14.96 4.02 21.90
N GLY A 180 14.95 2.70 22.10
CA GLY A 180 15.45 1.94 23.26
C GLY A 180 15.79 2.77 24.51
N GLY A 181 14.89 2.79 25.50
CA GLY A 181 15.02 3.69 26.64
C GLY A 181 16.19 3.36 27.60
N SER A 182 17.10 4.33 27.77
CA SER A 182 17.43 4.99 29.04
C SER A 182 18.16 6.30 28.73
N ALA A 183 17.95 7.35 29.54
CA ALA A 183 18.46 8.71 29.37
C ALA A 183 20.00 8.86 29.49
N SER A 184 20.78 7.79 29.36
CA SER A 184 22.24 7.86 29.44
C SER A 184 23.01 6.78 28.67
N ASP A 185 22.38 5.94 27.86
CA ASP A 185 23.10 5.09 26.89
C ASP A 185 22.15 4.68 25.75
N GLU A 186 22.64 4.89 24.54
CA GLU A 186 21.98 4.92 23.22
C GLU A 186 20.87 3.87 22.92
N PRO A 187 19.86 4.23 22.10
CA PRO A 187 19.01 3.27 21.43
C PRO A 187 19.79 2.37 20.46
N VAL A 188 19.82 1.05 20.68
CA VAL A 188 20.53 0.14 19.76
C VAL A 188 19.55 -0.69 18.91
N LEU A 189 18.78 -0.01 18.06
CA LEU A 189 18.82 -0.39 16.65
C LEU A 189 20.08 0.28 16.11
N ASN A 190 21.22 -0.43 16.17
CA ASN A 190 22.44 0.05 15.54
C ASN A 190 22.06 0.44 14.11
N GLY A 191 22.09 1.74 13.80
CA GLY A 191 21.66 2.33 12.53
C GLY A 191 22.52 1.92 11.33
N ARG A 192 23.11 0.72 11.38
CA ARG A 192 23.99 0.11 10.39
C ARG A 192 23.38 -1.10 9.70
N ASP A 193 22.37 -1.79 10.28
CA ASP A 193 21.90 -3.07 9.73
C ASP A 193 20.37 -3.25 9.75
N VAL A 194 19.62 -2.42 9.01
CA VAL A 194 18.45 -2.98 8.32
C VAL A 194 18.98 -3.59 7.04
N ARG A 195 19.34 -4.88 7.08
CA ARG A 195 19.61 -5.61 5.84
C ARG A 195 18.29 -5.63 5.08
N PHE A 196 18.26 -5.01 3.90
CA PHE A 196 17.07 -5.05 3.07
C PHE A 196 16.62 -6.49 2.88
N GLY A 197 15.43 -6.79 3.39
CA GLY A 197 14.71 -8.03 3.11
C GLY A 197 14.64 -9.05 4.23
N ASN A 198 15.51 -9.04 5.24
CA ASN A 198 15.42 -9.98 6.37
C ASN A 198 15.54 -9.24 7.70
N GLY A 199 14.47 -9.29 8.50
CA GLY A 199 14.50 -8.87 9.89
C GLY A 199 15.17 -9.87 10.84
N PRO A 200 15.17 -9.54 12.14
CA PRO A 200 15.68 -10.44 13.18
C PRO A 200 14.88 -11.74 13.29
N HIS A 201 13.63 -11.73 12.80
CA HIS A 201 12.70 -12.85 12.84
C HIS A 201 12.33 -13.34 11.43
N GLU A 202 11.73 -14.53 11.38
CA GLU A 202 11.16 -15.07 10.15
C GLU A 202 10.08 -14.14 9.58
N PRO A 203 9.95 -14.02 8.24
CA PRO A 203 8.92 -13.17 7.63
C PRO A 203 7.51 -13.55 8.07
N ILE A 204 6.65 -12.57 8.28
CA ILE A 204 5.23 -12.80 8.54
C ILE A 204 4.51 -12.93 7.20
N VAL A 205 3.85 -14.06 6.98
CA VAL A 205 2.87 -14.20 5.91
C VAL A 205 1.56 -13.59 6.37
N VAL A 206 1.05 -12.65 5.60
CA VAL A 206 -0.16 -11.91 5.91
C VAL A 206 -1.38 -12.73 5.47
N ASP A 207 -2.36 -12.90 6.35
CA ASP A 207 -3.59 -13.64 6.05
C ASP A 207 -4.50 -12.81 5.15
N LEU A 208 -4.62 -13.26 3.89
CA LEU A 208 -5.38 -12.59 2.84
C LEU A 208 -6.82 -13.08 2.72
N ALA A 209 -7.27 -14.00 3.57
CA ALA A 209 -8.62 -14.58 3.49
C ALA A 209 -9.72 -13.51 3.55
N ASN A 210 -9.45 -12.39 4.22
CA ASN A 210 -10.38 -11.26 4.37
C ASN A 210 -10.18 -10.17 3.32
N VAL A 211 -9.19 -10.31 2.43
CA VAL A 211 -9.00 -9.37 1.33
C VAL A 211 -9.90 -9.78 0.17
N GLY A 212 -11.18 -9.42 0.33
CA GLY A 212 -12.18 -9.57 -0.71
C GLY A 212 -11.98 -8.56 -1.85
N TYR A 213 -12.78 -8.73 -2.90
CA TYR A 213 -12.89 -7.73 -3.94
C TYR A 213 -13.60 -6.48 -3.40
N VAL A 214 -13.20 -5.31 -3.87
CA VAL A 214 -13.83 -4.02 -3.51
C VAL A 214 -14.66 -3.54 -4.68
N THR A 215 -15.98 -3.45 -4.52
CA THR A 215 -16.86 -2.86 -5.54
C THR A 215 -17.01 -1.37 -5.33
N PHE A 216 -16.97 -0.59 -6.41
CA PHE A 216 -17.18 0.85 -6.36
C PHE A 216 -17.90 1.38 -7.61
N GLU A 217 -18.44 2.59 -7.54
CA GLU A 217 -19.25 3.23 -8.60
C GLU A 217 -18.63 4.58 -8.97
N CYS A 218 -18.63 4.89 -10.27
CA CYS A 218 -18.32 6.22 -10.78
C CYS A 218 -19.62 6.93 -11.17
N GLN A 219 -19.79 8.15 -10.67
CA GLN A 219 -20.91 9.05 -10.95
C GLN A 219 -20.37 10.25 -11.75
N GLU A 220 -21.25 10.92 -12.49
CA GLU A 220 -20.93 12.18 -13.18
C GLU A 220 -20.32 13.23 -12.23
#